data_AF-A0A4R6JBN5-F1
#
_entry.id   AF-A0A4R6JBN5-F1
#
_cell.length_a   1.000
_cell.length_b   1.000
_cell.length_c   1.000
_cell.angle_alpha   90.00
_cell.angle_beta   90.00
_cell.angle_gamma   90.00
#
_symmetry.space_group_name_H-M   'P 1'
#
loop_
_entity.id
_entity.type
_entity.pdbx_description
1 polymer ?
#
loop_
_entity_poly.entity_id
_entity_poly.type
_entity_poly.pdbx_seq_one_letter_code
_entity_poly.pdbx_strand_id
1 'polypeptide(L)'
;MTDDVSLDAALDPLVLALDIGSTATRGGVHDGSGRRIRGLQHKVPHAFTVAPDGASVIDPEQVTAEVEQVLDVRGLPQRRGGEGGPDALFRGMVEGVALTYARVADELRPAAPQVVEVAASGRVSNDQPEWLQVLADVLGRPVTHVTRRRATQRGTALLALDVLAPDVDRAPRTTGVTYEPNPAHAAYYADRRARFADAYDTLAGAQARSSVPAV
;
A
#
# COMPACT_ATOMS: atom_id res chain seq x y z
N MET A 1 -30.87 -13.87 -11.30
CA MET A 1 -30.60 -15.02 -10.44
C MET A 1 -29.34 -14.67 -9.67
N THR A 2 -29.44 -14.36 -8.37
CA THR A 2 -28.29 -13.88 -7.58
C THR A 2 -27.50 -15.09 -7.08
N ASP A 3 -26.21 -15.18 -7.46
CA ASP A 3 -25.22 -16.18 -7.01
C ASP A 3 -24.86 -16.11 -5.51
N ASP A 4 -25.72 -15.49 -4.70
CA ASP A 4 -25.44 -15.20 -3.30
C ASP A 4 -25.89 -16.36 -2.41
N VAL A 5 -24.97 -16.83 -1.55
CA VAL A 5 -25.19 -17.92 -0.58
C VAL A 5 -25.52 -17.36 0.81
N SER A 6 -26.33 -18.07 1.59
CA SER A 6 -26.56 -17.71 2.99
C SER A 6 -25.36 -18.12 3.86
N LEU A 7 -25.17 -17.46 5.01
CA LEU A 7 -24.02 -17.70 5.87
C LEU A 7 -23.97 -19.15 6.40
N ASP A 8 -25.12 -19.75 6.68
CA ASP A 8 -25.27 -21.13 7.15
C ASP A 8 -24.94 -22.19 6.07
N ALA A 9 -25.02 -21.82 4.79
CA ALA A 9 -24.70 -22.69 3.66
C ALA A 9 -23.34 -22.36 3.02
N ALA A 10 -22.57 -21.45 3.63
CA ALA A 10 -21.29 -21.00 3.13
C ALA A 10 -20.20 -22.04 3.39
N LEU A 11 -19.33 -22.22 2.40
CA LEU A 11 -18.11 -23.01 2.56
C LEU A 11 -17.04 -22.21 3.29
N ASP A 12 -16.31 -22.84 4.20
CA ASP A 12 -15.12 -22.25 4.81
C ASP A 12 -13.88 -22.36 3.88
N PRO A 13 -12.88 -21.49 4.04
CA PRO A 13 -12.90 -20.31 4.92
C PRO A 13 -13.73 -19.18 4.32
N LEU A 14 -14.35 -18.38 5.17
CA LEU A 14 -14.91 -17.09 4.76
C LEU A 14 -13.79 -16.08 4.48
N VAL A 15 -13.90 -15.35 3.37
CA VAL A 15 -12.96 -14.33 2.93
C VAL A 15 -13.64 -12.97 2.91
N LEU A 16 -13.15 -12.03 3.70
CA LEU A 16 -13.53 -10.62 3.61
C LEU A 16 -12.69 -9.94 2.51
N ALA A 17 -13.35 -9.45 1.48
CA ALA A 17 -12.73 -8.64 0.44
C ALA A 17 -13.00 -7.16 0.71
N LEU A 18 -11.99 -6.31 0.52
CA LEU A 18 -12.06 -4.85 0.61
C LEU A 18 -11.42 -4.24 -0.64
N ASP A 19 -12.12 -3.33 -1.31
CA ASP A 19 -11.72 -2.66 -2.55
C ASP A 19 -11.93 -1.15 -2.38
N ILE A 20 -10.84 -0.38 -2.35
CA ILE A 20 -10.88 1.09 -2.36
C ILE A 20 -10.67 1.55 -3.79
N GLY A 21 -11.77 1.79 -4.50
CA GLY A 21 -11.76 2.17 -5.90
C GLY A 21 -11.60 3.69 -6.11
N SER A 22 -11.71 4.14 -7.36
CA SER A 22 -11.75 5.58 -7.67
C SER A 22 -13.12 6.22 -7.42
N THR A 23 -14.15 5.45 -7.08
CA THR A 23 -15.53 5.94 -6.93
C THR A 23 -16.19 5.56 -5.60
N ALA A 24 -15.69 4.54 -4.93
CA ALA A 24 -16.27 4.00 -3.72
C ALA A 24 -15.29 3.04 -3.02
N THR A 25 -15.37 2.99 -1.70
CA THR A 25 -14.91 1.84 -0.91
C THR A 25 -15.99 0.76 -0.95
N ARG A 26 -15.60 -0.46 -1.27
CA ARG A 26 -16.47 -1.65 -1.29
C ARG A 26 -15.89 -2.69 -0.37
N GLY A 27 -16.74 -3.49 0.23
CA GLY A 27 -16.29 -4.73 0.81
C GLY A 27 -17.40 -5.75 0.93
N GLY A 28 -17.02 -7.00 1.06
CA GLY A 28 -17.98 -8.07 1.14
C GLY A 28 -17.36 -9.40 1.51
N VAL A 29 -18.17 -10.24 2.17
CA VAL A 29 -17.76 -11.58 2.57
C VAL A 29 -18.06 -12.57 1.44
N HIS A 30 -17.13 -13.46 1.18
CA HIS A 30 -17.23 -14.54 0.21
C HIS A 30 -16.98 -15.88 0.90
N ASP A 31 -17.64 -16.94 0.44
CA ASP A 31 -17.37 -18.31 0.89
C ASP A 31 -16.09 -18.87 0.22
N GLY A 32 -15.66 -20.06 0.65
CA GLY A 32 -14.49 -20.75 0.11
C GLY A 32 -14.57 -21.10 -1.38
N SER A 33 -15.75 -21.00 -2.00
CA SER A 33 -15.93 -21.13 -3.46
C SER A 33 -15.91 -19.78 -4.19
N GLY A 34 -15.76 -18.67 -3.47
CA GLY A 34 -15.78 -17.31 -4.01
C GLY A 34 -17.19 -16.74 -4.21
N ARG A 35 -18.25 -17.39 -3.73
CA ARG A 35 -19.62 -16.86 -3.81
C ARG A 35 -19.87 -15.84 -2.72
N ARG A 36 -20.61 -14.78 -3.03
CA ARG A 36 -20.92 -13.70 -2.09
C ARG A 36 -21.86 -14.18 -0.99
N ILE A 37 -21.59 -13.80 0.25
CA ILE A 37 -22.54 -14.02 1.34
C ILE A 37 -23.64 -12.96 1.28
N ARG A 38 -24.89 -13.44 1.25
CA ARG A 38 -26.08 -12.59 1.20
C ARG A 38 -26.15 -11.67 2.42
N GLY A 39 -26.38 -10.39 2.17
CA GLY A 39 -26.53 -9.37 3.23
C GLY A 39 -25.21 -8.87 3.82
N LEU A 40 -24.06 -9.40 3.39
CA LEU A 40 -22.74 -8.98 3.85
C LEU A 40 -21.94 -8.31 2.73
N GLN A 41 -22.60 -7.46 1.94
CA GLN A 41 -21.98 -6.67 0.86
C GLN A 41 -22.23 -5.19 1.13
N HIS A 42 -21.15 -4.41 1.17
CA HIS A 42 -21.17 -2.99 1.50
C HIS A 42 -20.47 -2.18 0.43
N LYS A 43 -21.00 -0.98 0.18
CA LYS A 43 -20.43 0.00 -0.72
C LYS A 43 -20.67 1.38 -0.13
N VAL A 44 -19.59 2.12 0.08
CA VAL A 44 -19.62 3.50 0.52
C VAL A 44 -19.02 4.37 -0.59
N PRO A 45 -19.81 5.27 -1.21
CA PRO A 45 -19.31 6.11 -2.30
C PRO A 45 -18.35 7.19 -1.77
N HIS A 46 -17.34 7.51 -2.58
CA HIS A 46 -16.42 8.59 -2.27
C HIS A 46 -17.03 9.96 -2.53
N ALA A 47 -16.78 10.91 -1.64
CA ALA A 47 -16.77 12.32 -1.96
C ALA A 47 -15.35 12.76 -2.35
N PHE A 48 -15.24 13.52 -3.45
CA PHE A 48 -13.98 14.10 -3.90
C PHE A 48 -14.05 15.62 -3.81
N THR A 49 -12.94 16.23 -3.41
CA THR A 49 -12.71 17.66 -3.61
C THR A 49 -11.99 17.84 -4.94
N VAL A 50 -12.62 18.55 -5.87
CA VAL A 50 -12.03 18.86 -7.18
C VAL A 50 -11.54 20.31 -7.16
N ALA A 51 -10.23 20.50 -7.29
CA ALA A 51 -9.61 21.80 -7.38
C ALA A 51 -9.76 22.41 -8.79
N PRO A 52 -9.64 23.75 -8.94
CA PRO A 52 -9.79 24.44 -10.24
C PRO A 52 -8.78 24.00 -11.31
N ASP A 53 -7.66 23.37 -10.93
CA ASP A 53 -6.66 22.81 -11.84
C ASP A 53 -6.98 21.37 -12.28
N GLY A 54 -8.15 20.83 -11.89
CA GLY A 54 -8.59 19.47 -12.19
C GLY A 54 -8.03 18.41 -11.25
N ALA A 55 -7.28 18.78 -10.21
CA ALA A 55 -6.86 17.83 -9.19
C ALA A 55 -8.07 17.35 -8.38
N SER A 56 -8.32 16.03 -8.38
CA SER A 56 -9.33 15.38 -7.54
C SER A 56 -8.64 14.73 -6.35
N VAL A 57 -8.97 15.19 -5.15
CA VAL A 57 -8.40 14.70 -3.89
C VAL A 57 -9.52 14.14 -3.02
N ILE A 58 -9.25 13.00 -2.40
CA ILE A 58 -10.11 12.41 -1.38
C ILE A 58 -9.49 12.66 -0.02
N ASP A 59 -10.33 12.98 0.96
CA ASP A 59 -9.89 13.13 2.35
C ASP A 59 -9.47 11.75 2.90
N PRO A 60 -8.24 11.57 3.41
CA PRO A 60 -7.82 10.29 4.00
C PRO A 60 -8.67 9.88 5.21
N GLU A 61 -9.21 10.82 5.98
CA GLU A 61 -10.12 10.52 7.10
C GLU A 61 -11.44 9.96 6.60
N GLN A 62 -11.95 10.48 5.46
CA GLN A 62 -13.13 9.93 4.82
C GLN A 62 -12.90 8.49 4.37
N VAL A 63 -11.80 8.18 3.67
CA VAL A 63 -11.50 6.79 3.24
C VAL A 63 -11.45 5.85 4.44
N THR A 64 -10.86 6.32 5.54
CA THR A 64 -10.78 5.56 6.77
C THR A 64 -12.16 5.27 7.36
N ALA A 65 -13.03 6.28 7.47
CA ALA A 65 -14.40 6.13 7.95
C ALA A 65 -15.27 5.25 7.03
N GLU A 66 -15.05 5.32 5.71
CA GLU A 66 -15.72 4.44 4.75
C GLU A 66 -15.31 2.98 4.94
N VAL A 67 -14.01 2.73 5.16
CA VAL A 67 -13.50 1.38 5.45
C VAL A 67 -14.10 0.88 6.77
N GLU A 68 -14.18 1.69 7.82
CA GLU A 68 -14.86 1.31 9.07
C GLU A 68 -16.31 0.89 8.83
N GLN A 69 -17.07 1.67 8.07
CA GLN A 69 -18.47 1.35 7.74
C GLN A 69 -18.58 0.04 6.96
N VAL A 70 -17.60 -0.27 6.11
CA VAL A 70 -17.53 -1.54 5.39
C VAL A 70 -17.11 -2.69 6.29
N LEU A 71 -16.31 -2.45 7.32
CA LEU A 71 -15.83 -3.46 8.27
C LEU A 71 -16.80 -3.74 9.43
N ASP A 72 -17.70 -2.81 9.77
CA ASP A 72 -18.74 -2.98 10.80
C ASP A 72 -19.87 -3.93 10.37
N VAL A 73 -19.54 -4.93 9.54
CA VAL A 73 -20.47 -5.98 9.10
C VAL A 73 -20.92 -6.77 10.32
N ARG A 74 -22.12 -6.46 10.80
CA ARG A 74 -22.79 -7.24 11.84
C ARG A 74 -23.06 -8.66 11.32
N GLY A 75 -22.44 -9.66 11.96
CA GLY A 75 -22.75 -11.08 11.71
C GLY A 75 -21.53 -12.00 11.54
N LEU A 76 -20.32 -11.47 11.37
CA LEU A 76 -19.11 -12.29 11.44
C LEU A 76 -18.78 -12.61 12.91
N PRO A 77 -18.40 -13.85 13.26
CA PRO A 77 -17.94 -14.15 14.60
C PRO A 77 -16.70 -13.29 14.89
N GLN A 78 -16.87 -12.32 15.80
CA GLN A 78 -15.80 -11.46 16.28
C GLN A 78 -14.70 -12.36 16.85
N ARG A 79 -13.54 -12.43 16.18
CA ARG A 79 -12.35 -13.00 16.82
C ARG A 79 -12.05 -12.10 18.02
N ARG A 80 -12.15 -12.68 19.22
CA ARG A 80 -11.77 -12.00 20.45
C ARG A 80 -10.29 -11.63 20.37
N GLY A 81 -10.01 -10.33 20.30
CA GLY A 81 -8.67 -9.76 20.41
C GLY A 81 -8.28 -8.93 19.20
N GLY A 82 -8.46 -7.62 19.26
CA GLY A 82 -7.90 -6.70 18.29
C GLY A 82 -8.28 -5.25 18.59
N GLU A 83 -7.31 -4.45 19.00
CA GLU A 83 -7.32 -2.99 18.87
C GLU A 83 -7.31 -2.66 17.36
N GLY A 84 -8.45 -2.87 16.69
CA GLY A 84 -8.60 -2.82 15.23
C GLY A 84 -9.40 -1.61 14.77
N GLY A 85 -9.17 -0.45 15.38
CA GLY A 85 -9.83 0.78 14.99
C GLY A 85 -9.32 1.34 13.66
N PRO A 86 -9.98 2.37 13.11
CA PRO A 86 -9.57 3.09 11.90
C PRO A 86 -8.09 3.45 11.81
N ASP A 87 -7.52 3.98 12.90
CA ASP A 87 -6.11 4.35 12.96
C ASP A 87 -5.18 3.16 12.76
N ALA A 88 -5.56 1.98 13.25
CA ALA A 88 -4.79 0.75 13.09
C ALA A 88 -4.85 0.25 11.64
N LEU A 89 -5.98 0.43 10.96
CA LEU A 89 -6.15 0.08 9.55
C LEU A 89 -5.38 1.02 8.64
N PHE A 90 -5.51 2.34 8.85
CA PHE A 90 -4.75 3.34 8.10
C PHE A 90 -3.24 3.13 8.28
N ARG A 91 -2.78 2.97 9.53
CA ARG A 91 -1.39 2.63 9.83
C ARG A 91 -0.99 1.34 9.14
N GLY A 92 -1.80 0.29 9.22
CA GLY A 92 -1.54 -0.99 8.55
C GLY A 92 -1.42 -0.86 7.03
N MET A 93 -2.17 0.02 6.40
CA MET A 93 -2.08 0.31 4.96
C MET A 93 -0.76 1.02 4.61
N VAL A 94 -0.41 2.08 5.35
CA VAL A 94 0.86 2.81 5.16
C VAL A 94 2.06 1.89 5.38
N GLU A 95 2.04 1.11 6.46
CA GLU A 95 3.06 0.10 6.75
C GLU A 95 3.10 -0.96 5.64
N GLY A 96 1.96 -1.47 5.17
CA GLY A 96 1.88 -2.45 4.08
C GLY A 96 2.52 -1.98 2.77
N VAL A 97 2.32 -0.70 2.41
CA VAL A 97 2.99 -0.06 1.26
C VAL A 97 4.51 -0.04 1.46
N ALA A 98 4.97 0.38 2.64
CA ALA A 98 6.40 0.40 2.96
C ALA A 98 7.02 -1.01 2.97
N LEU A 99 6.31 -2.00 3.52
CA LEU A 99 6.73 -3.41 3.55
C LEU A 99 6.86 -4.00 2.14
N THR A 100 5.95 -3.60 1.24
CA THR A 100 6.03 -3.97 -0.19
C THR A 100 7.28 -3.40 -0.85
N TYR A 101 7.59 -2.12 -0.63
CA TYR A 101 8.84 -1.52 -1.12
C TYR A 101 10.08 -2.21 -0.55
N ALA A 102 10.04 -2.59 0.74
CA ALA A 102 11.16 -3.28 1.37
C ALA A 102 11.41 -4.66 0.77
N ARG A 103 10.36 -5.40 0.43
CA ARG A 103 10.48 -6.66 -0.31
C ARG A 103 11.13 -6.45 -1.68
N VAL A 104 10.65 -5.47 -2.45
CA VAL A 104 11.24 -5.12 -3.75
C VAL A 104 12.72 -4.74 -3.59
N ALA A 105 13.06 -3.97 -2.56
CA ALA A 105 14.44 -3.59 -2.27
C ALA A 105 15.32 -4.79 -1.90
N ASP A 106 14.79 -5.77 -1.16
CA ASP A 106 15.50 -7.02 -0.85
C ASP A 106 15.76 -7.87 -2.09
N GLU A 107 14.78 -7.94 -3.01
CA GLU A 107 14.89 -8.66 -4.28
C GLU A 107 15.87 -7.98 -5.24
N LEU A 108 15.93 -6.64 -5.26
CA LEU A 108 16.86 -5.88 -6.09
C LEU A 108 18.31 -5.94 -5.58
N ARG A 109 18.52 -6.08 -4.26
CA ARG A 109 19.85 -5.99 -3.65
C ARG A 109 20.89 -6.96 -4.26
N PRO A 110 20.60 -8.25 -4.52
CA PRO A 110 21.55 -9.14 -5.19
C PRO A 110 21.92 -8.70 -6.60
N ALA A 111 20.99 -8.07 -7.33
CA ALA A 111 21.19 -7.64 -8.71
C ALA A 111 21.90 -6.28 -8.82
N ALA A 112 21.79 -5.43 -7.80
CA ALA A 112 22.34 -4.09 -7.79
C ALA A 112 22.91 -3.70 -6.41
N PRO A 113 23.95 -4.38 -5.91
CA PRO A 113 24.53 -4.12 -4.59
C PRO A 113 25.13 -2.71 -4.46
N GLN A 114 25.44 -2.06 -5.58
CA GLN A 114 25.94 -0.68 -5.64
C GLN A 114 24.88 0.39 -5.35
N VAL A 115 23.59 0.04 -5.28
CA VAL A 115 22.53 1.01 -4.96
C VAL A 115 22.51 1.27 -3.46
N VAL A 116 23.14 2.38 -3.06
CA VAL A 116 23.36 2.75 -1.66
C VAL A 116 22.43 3.85 -1.14
N GLU A 117 21.75 4.57 -2.04
CA GLU A 117 20.85 5.69 -1.68
C GLU A 117 19.40 5.35 -2.00
N VAL A 118 18.50 5.67 -1.08
CA VAL A 118 17.05 5.68 -1.33
C VAL A 118 16.57 7.11 -1.32
N ALA A 119 15.90 7.50 -2.40
CA ALA A 119 15.33 8.82 -2.51
C ALA A 119 13.88 8.75 -2.99
N ALA A 120 13.02 9.45 -2.27
CA ALA A 120 11.58 9.40 -2.47
C ALA A 120 11.05 10.73 -3.02
N SER A 121 10.24 10.64 -4.08
CA SER A 121 9.62 11.78 -4.73
C SER A 121 8.19 11.42 -5.10
N GLY A 122 7.35 12.43 -5.33
CA GLY A 122 5.96 12.22 -5.72
C GLY A 122 5.01 13.01 -4.84
N ARG A 123 3.73 13.02 -5.21
CA ARG A 123 2.71 13.83 -4.53
C ARG A 123 2.60 13.47 -3.06
N VAL A 124 2.46 12.19 -2.72
CA VAL A 124 2.34 11.73 -1.32
C VAL A 124 3.56 12.15 -0.49
N SER A 125 4.79 11.97 -0.99
CA SER A 125 6.00 12.42 -0.29
C SER A 125 6.11 13.93 -0.13
N ASN A 126 5.51 14.72 -1.02
CA ASN A 126 5.53 16.18 -0.92
C ASN A 126 4.43 16.72 -0.01
N ASP A 127 3.25 16.11 -0.02
CA ASP A 127 2.09 16.58 0.71
C ASP A 127 2.07 16.04 2.15
N GLN A 128 2.63 14.86 2.39
CA GLN A 128 2.62 14.13 3.68
C GLN A 128 4.01 13.55 4.01
N PRO A 129 5.08 14.36 4.09
CA PRO A 129 6.46 13.87 4.12
C PRO A 129 6.80 12.96 5.32
N GLU A 130 6.03 12.99 6.40
CA GLU A 130 6.18 12.13 7.58
C GLU A 130 6.05 10.63 7.29
N TRP A 131 5.35 10.21 6.22
CA TRP A 131 5.32 8.79 5.83
C TRP A 131 6.73 8.27 5.45
N LEU A 132 7.64 9.16 5.03
CA LEU A 132 9.02 8.80 4.70
C LEU A 132 9.79 8.28 5.90
N GLN A 133 9.39 8.65 7.12
CA GLN A 133 9.96 8.07 8.35
C GLN A 133 9.59 6.58 8.44
N VAL A 134 8.33 6.23 8.21
CA VAL A 134 7.88 4.81 8.19
C VAL A 134 8.65 4.03 7.13
N LEU A 135 8.84 4.61 5.94
CA LEU A 135 9.62 3.98 4.88
C LEU A 135 11.09 3.77 5.29
N ALA A 136 11.73 4.77 5.89
CA ALA A 136 13.12 4.66 6.36
C ALA A 136 13.26 3.57 7.44
N ASP A 137 12.34 3.54 8.41
CA ASP A 137 12.33 2.55 9.49
C ASP A 137 12.14 1.13 8.95
N VAL A 138 11.21 0.94 8.01
CA VAL A 138 10.92 -0.36 7.41
C VAL A 138 12.08 -0.86 6.53
N LEU A 139 12.70 0.04 5.75
CA LEU A 139 13.86 -0.29 4.91
C LEU A 139 15.15 -0.50 5.73
N GLY A 140 15.20 0.04 6.96
CA GLY A 140 16.38 0.05 7.80
C GLY A 140 17.53 0.88 7.22
N ARG A 141 17.23 1.91 6.41
CA ARG A 141 18.22 2.79 5.78
C ARG A 141 17.67 4.21 5.54
N PRO A 142 18.54 5.21 5.38
CA PRO A 142 18.11 6.60 5.19
C PRO A 142 17.28 6.78 3.92
N VAL A 143 16.26 7.63 3.99
CA VAL A 143 15.41 8.02 2.85
C VAL A 143 15.47 9.52 2.64
N THR A 144 16.02 9.96 1.51
CA THR A 144 16.12 11.37 1.15
C THR A 144 14.88 11.85 0.40
N HIS A 145 14.22 12.89 0.93
CA HIS A 145 13.08 13.51 0.25
C HIS A 145 13.54 14.33 -0.95
N VAL A 146 12.82 14.22 -2.07
CA VAL A 146 13.11 14.91 -3.32
C VAL A 146 11.97 15.89 -3.59
N THR A 147 12.19 17.14 -3.23
CA THR A 147 11.16 18.19 -3.18
C THR A 147 10.80 18.80 -4.54
N ARG A 148 11.47 18.40 -5.65
CA ARG A 148 11.19 18.99 -6.96
C ARG A 148 9.89 18.50 -7.58
N ARG A 149 9.10 19.46 -8.07
CA ARG A 149 8.05 19.19 -9.08
C ARG A 149 8.71 18.70 -10.37
N ARG A 150 8.12 17.69 -11.03
CA ARG A 150 8.52 17.11 -12.33
C ARG A 150 9.88 16.40 -12.36
N ALA A 151 10.14 15.51 -11.40
CA ALA A 151 11.35 14.68 -11.35
C ALA A 151 11.62 13.92 -12.67
N THR A 152 10.58 13.35 -13.30
CA THR A 152 10.68 12.63 -14.58
C THR A 152 11.19 13.51 -15.71
N GLN A 153 10.65 14.73 -15.86
CA GLN A 153 11.08 15.69 -16.89
C GLN A 153 12.59 16.00 -16.77
N ARG A 154 13.07 16.22 -15.54
CA ARG A 154 14.49 16.44 -15.29
C ARG A 154 15.31 15.19 -15.60
N GLY A 155 14.84 14.00 -15.22
CA GLY A 155 15.49 12.73 -15.55
C GLY A 155 15.68 12.57 -17.05
N THR A 156 14.64 12.81 -17.84
CA THR A 156 14.72 12.77 -19.31
C THR A 156 15.72 13.78 -19.87
N ALA A 157 15.73 15.02 -19.35
CA ALA A 157 16.70 16.01 -19.76
C ALA A 157 18.14 15.59 -19.42
N LEU A 158 18.37 15.01 -18.24
CA LEU A 158 19.69 14.52 -17.84
C LEU A 158 20.18 13.39 -18.75
N LEU A 159 19.30 12.44 -19.10
CA LEU A 159 19.63 11.37 -20.05
C LEU A 159 20.00 11.91 -21.43
N ALA A 160 19.28 12.91 -21.94
CA ALA A 160 19.63 13.54 -23.21
C ALA A 160 20.96 14.31 -23.13
N LEU A 161 21.19 15.00 -22.02
CA LEU A 161 22.41 15.77 -21.79
C LEU A 161 23.65 14.87 -21.67
N ASP A 162 23.52 13.60 -21.25
CA ASP A 162 24.65 12.65 -21.21
C ASP A 162 25.26 12.42 -22.60
N VAL A 163 24.48 12.63 -23.66
CA VAL A 163 24.96 12.58 -25.04
C VAL A 163 25.27 13.97 -25.58
N LEU A 164 24.40 14.96 -25.33
CA LEU A 164 24.48 16.29 -25.95
C LEU A 164 25.52 17.21 -25.29
N ALA A 165 25.83 16.99 -24.02
CA ALA A 165 26.76 17.81 -23.24
C ALA A 165 27.47 16.93 -22.18
N PRO A 166 28.34 15.99 -22.60
CA PRO A 166 29.00 15.04 -21.70
C PRO A 166 30.02 15.71 -20.77
N ASP A 167 30.68 16.77 -21.23
CA ASP A 167 31.74 17.47 -20.47
C ASP A 167 31.21 18.56 -19.54
N VAL A 168 29.88 18.67 -19.39
CA VAL A 168 29.23 19.70 -18.57
C VAL A 168 28.72 19.09 -17.28
N ASP A 169 29.26 19.58 -16.15
CA ASP A 169 28.85 19.19 -14.81
C ASP A 169 27.33 19.33 -14.61
N ARG A 170 26.72 18.29 -14.06
CA ARG A 170 25.28 18.30 -13.77
C ARG A 170 25.00 19.17 -12.57
N ALA A 171 24.01 20.07 -12.72
CA ALA A 171 23.53 20.86 -11.60
C ALA A 171 23.08 19.94 -10.45
N PRO A 172 23.42 20.29 -9.18
CA PRO A 172 23.13 19.44 -8.04
C PRO A 172 21.64 19.18 -7.90
N ARG A 173 21.30 18.02 -7.31
CA ARG A 173 19.93 17.66 -7.02
C ARG A 173 19.44 18.51 -5.85
N THR A 174 18.31 19.19 -6.03
CA THR A 174 17.60 19.82 -4.91
C THR A 174 16.86 18.74 -4.14
N THR A 175 17.25 18.50 -2.89
CA THR A 175 16.64 17.54 -1.97
C THR A 175 16.08 18.28 -0.75
N GLY A 176 15.08 17.67 -0.12
CA GLY A 176 14.56 18.06 1.19
C GLY A 176 15.30 17.32 2.30
N VAL A 177 14.57 17.06 3.39
CA VAL A 177 15.08 16.35 4.57
C VAL A 177 15.41 14.88 4.23
N THR A 178 16.47 14.37 4.84
CA THR A 178 16.75 12.92 4.90
C THR A 178 16.19 12.37 6.21
N TYR A 179 15.37 11.33 6.10
CA TYR A 179 14.78 10.62 7.23
C TYR A 179 15.68 9.44 7.58
N GLU A 180 16.24 9.48 8.79
CA GLU A 180 17.08 8.41 9.33
C GLU A 180 16.21 7.35 10.01
N PRO A 181 16.52 6.05 9.86
CA PRO A 181 15.79 5.00 10.55
C PRO A 181 15.86 5.20 12.07
N ASN A 182 14.72 5.15 12.74
CA ASN A 182 14.64 5.22 14.19
C ASN A 182 14.98 3.85 14.80
N PRO A 183 16.07 3.72 15.58
CA PRO A 183 16.44 2.45 16.22
C PRO A 183 15.35 1.88 17.14
N ALA A 184 14.52 2.74 17.73
CA ALA A 184 13.42 2.31 18.59
C ALA A 184 12.35 1.50 17.84
N HIS A 185 12.22 1.70 16.53
CA HIS A 185 11.24 1.01 15.70
C HIS A 185 11.78 -0.27 15.05
N ALA A 186 13.09 -0.53 15.14
CA ALA A 186 13.75 -1.62 14.42
C ALA A 186 13.14 -2.99 14.72
N ALA A 187 12.92 -3.31 16.01
CA ALA A 187 12.33 -4.59 16.42
C ALA A 187 10.87 -4.72 15.94
N TYR A 188 10.11 -3.63 16.01
CA TYR A 188 8.72 -3.60 15.56
C TYR A 188 8.61 -3.89 14.05
N TYR A 189 9.39 -3.20 13.22
CA TYR A 189 9.34 -3.41 11.78
C TYR A 189 9.99 -4.71 11.31
N ALA A 190 10.95 -5.25 12.07
CA ALA A 190 11.48 -6.60 11.81
C ALA A 190 10.37 -7.67 11.97
N ASP A 191 9.59 -7.61 13.05
CA ASP A 191 8.43 -8.51 13.25
C ASP A 191 7.37 -8.33 12.15
N ARG A 192 7.03 -7.08 11.81
CA ARG A 192 6.07 -6.79 10.73
C ARG A 192 6.52 -7.32 9.37
N ARG A 193 7.80 -7.19 9.02
CA ARG A 193 8.37 -7.74 7.78
C ARG A 193 8.27 -9.26 7.72
N ALA A 194 8.57 -9.94 8.82
CA ALA A 194 8.45 -11.40 8.90
C ALA A 194 7.00 -11.86 8.70
N ARG A 195 6.04 -11.22 9.38
CA ARG A 195 4.60 -11.54 9.23
C ARG A 195 4.07 -11.23 7.83
N PHE A 196 4.52 -10.12 7.24
CA PHE A 196 4.13 -9.75 5.88
C PHE A 196 4.64 -10.76 4.84
N ALA A 197 5.88 -11.23 4.98
CA ALA A 197 6.44 -12.25 4.09
C ALA A 197 5.63 -13.57 4.17
N ASP A 198 5.36 -14.06 5.38
CA ASP A 198 4.58 -15.28 5.61
C ASP A 198 3.16 -15.18 5.02
N ALA A 199 2.48 -14.05 5.25
CA ALA A 199 1.17 -13.80 4.68
C ALA A 199 1.21 -13.72 3.14
N TYR A 200 2.21 -13.05 2.58
CA TYR A 200 2.37 -12.92 1.13
C TYR A 200 2.62 -14.28 0.47
N ASP A 201 3.53 -15.09 1.00
CA ASP A 201 3.86 -16.41 0.46
C ASP A 201 2.67 -17.38 0.53
N THR A 202 1.89 -17.30 1.62
CA THR A 202 0.67 -18.08 1.78
C THR A 202 -0.36 -17.74 0.70
N LEU A 203 -0.58 -16.44 0.44
CA LEU A 203 -1.56 -15.96 -0.54
C LEU A 203 -1.09 -16.21 -1.98
N ALA A 204 0.17 -15.92 -2.29
CA ALA A 204 0.76 -16.18 -3.61
C ALA A 204 0.76 -17.69 -3.93
N GLY A 205 1.10 -18.53 -2.95
CA GLY A 205 1.04 -19.98 -3.08
C GLY A 205 -0.39 -20.52 -3.28
N ALA A 206 -1.40 -19.90 -2.65
CA ALA A 206 -2.80 -20.25 -2.86
C ALA A 206 -3.27 -19.91 -4.28
N GLN A 207 -2.86 -18.76 -4.82
CA GLN A 207 -3.17 -18.32 -6.18
C GLN A 207 -2.51 -19.20 -7.26
N ALA A 208 -1.28 -19.68 -7.02
CA ALA A 208 -0.61 -20.65 -7.89
C ALA A 208 -1.33 -22.02 -7.91
N ARG A 209 -1.94 -22.43 -6.80
CA ARG A 209 -2.73 -23.68 -6.72
C ARG A 209 -4.10 -23.57 -7.37
N SER A 210 -4.74 -22.39 -7.39
CA SER A 210 -6.04 -22.20 -8.04
C SER A 210 -5.97 -22.00 -9.56
N SER A 211 -4.76 -21.82 -10.11
CA SER A 211 -4.52 -21.59 -11.55
C SER A 211 -4.14 -22.87 -12.32
N VAL A 212 -4.13 -24.04 -11.68
CA VAL A 212 -4.04 -25.33 -12.38
C VAL A 212 -5.43 -25.67 -12.93
N PRO A 213 -5.61 -25.78 -14.27
CA PRO A 213 -6.89 -26.21 -14.82
C PRO A 213 -7.14 -27.67 -14.40
N ALA A 214 -8.34 -27.96 -13.90
CA ALA A 214 -8.81 -29.34 -13.79
C ALA A 214 -8.85 -29.93 -15.20
N VAL A 215 -7.96 -30.90 -15.46
CA VAL A 215 -7.98 -31.76 -16.65
C VAL A 215 -8.99 -32.88 -16.44
#